data_AF-A0A4R9APM2-F1
#
_entry.id   AF-A0A4R9APM2-F1
#
_cell.length_a   1.000
_cell.length_b   1.000
_cell.length_c   1.000
_cell.angle_alpha   90.00
_cell.angle_beta   90.00
_cell.angle_gamma   90.00
#
_symmetry.space_group_name_H-M   'P 1'
#
loop_
_entity.id
_entity.type
_entity.pdbx_description
1 polymer ?
#
loop_
_entity_poly.entity_id
_entity_poly.type
_entity_poly.pdbx_seq_one_letter_code
_entity_poly.pdbx_strand_id
1 'polypeptide(L)'
;MAVLAVLAGGFLAVEPAQAIGGAVIDSADCMQNELRANDDSYSSQVQLPFGVDFYGTSFESLWVNNNGNVTFDGPLNTFTPFRSS
;
A
#
# COMPACT_ATOMS: atom_id res chain seq x y z
N MET A 1 -50.45 25.51 34.87
CA MET A 1 -49.08 25.53 34.32
C MET A 1 -48.38 24.29 34.87
N ALA A 2 -47.94 23.28 34.14
CA ALA A 2 -47.94 22.97 32.72
C ALA A 2 -48.09 21.43 32.59
N VAL A 3 -48.73 20.97 31.51
CA VAL A 3 -48.82 19.54 31.16
C VAL A 3 -47.45 19.11 30.63
N LEU A 4 -46.84 18.09 31.24
CA LEU A 4 -45.58 17.53 30.76
C LEU A 4 -45.91 16.43 29.75
N ALA A 5 -45.83 16.76 28.46
CA ALA A 5 -45.96 15.79 27.38
C ALA A 5 -44.62 15.04 27.23
N VAL A 6 -44.62 13.73 27.50
CA VAL A 6 -43.49 12.85 27.17
C VAL A 6 -43.59 12.53 25.68
N LEU A 7 -42.75 13.18 24.87
CA LEU A 7 -42.52 12.79 23.48
C LEU A 7 -41.50 11.66 23.46
N ALA A 8 -41.98 10.41 23.42
CA ALA A 8 -41.15 9.26 23.09
C ALA A 8 -40.95 9.23 21.57
N GLY A 9 -40.01 10.02 21.06
CA GLY A 9 -39.55 9.94 19.68
C GLY A 9 -38.72 8.67 19.49
N GLY A 10 -39.26 7.69 18.76
CA GLY A 10 -38.52 6.47 18.41
C GLY A 10 -37.34 6.80 17.51
N PHE A 11 -36.13 6.41 17.94
CA PHE A 11 -34.93 6.44 17.12
C PHE A 11 -35.01 5.27 16.13
N LEU A 12 -35.08 5.55 14.83
CA LEU A 12 -34.83 4.54 13.80
C LEU A 12 -33.31 4.41 13.68
N ALA A 13 -32.76 3.28 14.11
CA ALA A 13 -31.37 2.93 13.82
C ALA A 13 -31.24 2.73 12.31
N VAL A 14 -30.52 3.64 11.65
CA VAL A 14 -29.99 3.38 10.31
C VAL A 14 -28.75 2.51 10.52
N GLU A 15 -28.88 1.22 10.23
CA GLU A 15 -27.75 0.30 10.20
C GLU A 15 -26.78 0.75 9.09
N PRO A 16 -25.47 0.89 9.35
CA PRO A 16 -24.52 1.27 8.30
C PRO A 16 -24.51 0.17 7.23
N ALA A 17 -24.55 0.58 5.96
CA ALA A 17 -24.35 -0.34 4.85
C ALA A 17 -23.02 -1.07 5.05
N GLN A 18 -23.09 -2.37 5.34
CA GLN A 18 -21.91 -3.22 5.47
C GLN A 18 -21.25 -3.29 4.09
N ALA A 19 -19.98 -2.89 4.00
CA ALA A 19 -19.20 -3.09 2.78
C ALA A 19 -19.19 -4.58 2.46
N ILE A 20 -19.47 -4.93 1.19
CA ILE A 20 -19.46 -6.30 0.72
C ILE A 20 -17.99 -6.77 0.79
N GLY A 21 -17.67 -7.57 1.82
CA GLY A 21 -16.31 -8.05 2.06
C GLY A 21 -15.82 -8.90 0.88
N GLY A 22 -14.70 -8.50 0.27
CA GLY A 22 -14.09 -9.21 -0.85
C GLY A 22 -13.32 -8.31 -1.83
N ALA A 23 -13.61 -7.01 -1.87
CA ALA A 23 -12.86 -6.06 -2.71
C ALA A 23 -11.54 -5.60 -2.08
N VAL A 24 -11.42 -5.72 -0.76
CA VAL A 24 -10.22 -5.34 0.01
C VAL A 24 -9.53 -6.62 0.46
N ILE A 25 -8.27 -6.81 0.05
CA ILE A 25 -7.40 -7.84 0.59
C ILE A 25 -6.77 -7.26 1.85
N ASP A 26 -7.22 -7.71 3.01
CA ASP A 26 -6.67 -7.37 4.33
C ASP A 26 -5.72 -8.49 4.79
N SER A 27 -4.64 -8.70 4.03
CA SER A 27 -3.57 -9.64 4.40
C SER A 27 -2.40 -8.87 5.00
N ALA A 28 -1.76 -9.44 6.02
CA ALA A 28 -0.51 -8.92 6.57
C ALA A 28 0.60 -8.80 5.50
N ASP A 29 0.54 -9.60 4.44
CA ASP A 29 1.49 -9.55 3.32
C ASP A 29 1.46 -8.19 2.61
N CYS A 30 0.31 -7.50 2.59
CA CYS A 30 0.18 -6.16 2.00
C CYS A 30 0.96 -5.08 2.77
N MET A 31 1.44 -5.41 3.98
CA MET A 31 2.20 -4.50 4.85
C MET A 31 3.62 -5.01 5.13
N GLN A 32 4.07 -6.07 4.44
CA GLN A 32 5.36 -6.70 4.71
C GLN A 32 6.55 -5.76 4.43
N ASN A 33 6.43 -4.90 3.42
CA ASN A 33 7.46 -3.95 3.03
C ASN A 33 6.87 -2.54 3.04
N GLU A 34 7.41 -1.67 3.90
CA GLU A 34 6.98 -0.28 4.00
C GLU A 34 8.06 0.66 3.47
N LEU A 35 7.64 1.57 2.59
CA LEU A 35 8.44 2.72 2.18
C LEU A 35 7.75 3.98 2.71
N ARG A 36 8.44 4.71 3.58
CA ARG A 36 7.94 6.01 4.04
C ARG A 36 7.81 6.95 2.84
N ALA A 37 6.77 7.78 2.84
CA ALA A 37 6.64 8.88 1.89
C ALA A 37 7.90 9.76 1.98
N ASN A 38 8.66 9.80 0.91
CA ASN A 38 9.82 10.66 0.70
C ASN A 38 10.04 10.77 -0.83
N ASP A 39 11.13 11.38 -1.29
CA ASP A 39 11.41 11.59 -2.72
C ASP A 39 12.82 11.11 -3.16
N ASP A 40 13.61 10.57 -2.23
CA ASP A 40 15.06 10.33 -2.43
C ASP A 40 15.58 9.03 -1.79
N SER A 41 14.72 8.23 -1.17
CA SER A 41 15.09 6.99 -0.46
C SER A 41 14.53 5.75 -1.13
N TYR A 42 15.19 4.63 -0.83
CA TYR A 42 14.90 3.30 -1.33
C TYR A 42 14.56 2.34 -0.19
N SER A 43 14.01 1.17 -0.52
CA SER A 43 13.64 0.15 0.46
C SER A 43 14.87 -0.60 0.99
N SER A 44 14.74 -1.43 2.02
CA SER A 44 15.67 -2.56 2.13
C SER A 44 15.57 -3.43 0.86
N GLN A 45 16.57 -4.28 0.62
CA GLN A 45 16.47 -5.26 -0.47
C GLN A 45 15.24 -6.15 -0.24
N VAL A 46 14.39 -6.27 -1.25
CA VAL A 46 13.15 -7.04 -1.21
C VAL A 46 13.38 -8.36 -1.94
N GLN A 47 13.18 -9.49 -1.26
CA GLN A 47 13.22 -10.81 -1.87
C GLN A 47 11.95 -11.03 -2.71
N LEU A 48 12.13 -11.47 -3.96
CA LEU A 48 11.03 -11.80 -4.84
C LEU A 48 10.53 -13.23 -4.56
N PRO A 49 9.22 -13.49 -4.74
CA PRO A 49 8.66 -14.83 -4.56
C PRO A 49 9.05 -15.81 -5.70
N PHE A 50 9.64 -15.29 -6.78
CA PHE A 50 10.19 -16.05 -7.90
C PHE A 50 11.23 -15.19 -8.64
N GLY A 51 12.14 -15.84 -9.35
CA GLY A 51 13.13 -15.19 -10.20
C GLY A 51 12.47 -14.44 -11.36
N VAL A 52 12.80 -13.16 -11.50
CA VAL A 52 12.39 -12.33 -12.64
C VAL A 52 13.52 -12.31 -13.66
N ASP A 53 13.23 -12.76 -14.88
CA ASP A 53 14.14 -12.58 -16.01
C ASP A 53 13.98 -11.18 -16.57
N PHE A 54 15.05 -10.39 -16.49
CA PHE A 54 15.12 -9.06 -17.07
C PHE A 54 16.27 -9.01 -18.07
N TYR A 55 15.91 -9.00 -19.36
CA TYR A 55 16.84 -9.02 -20.50
C TYR A 55 17.85 -10.19 -20.46
N GLY A 56 17.41 -11.38 -20.05
CA GLY A 56 18.22 -12.60 -20.01
C GLY A 56 19.04 -12.76 -18.72
N THR A 57 18.84 -11.89 -17.73
CA THR A 57 19.44 -12.03 -16.40
C THR A 57 18.34 -12.28 -15.37
N SER A 58 18.47 -13.36 -14.59
CA SER A 58 17.51 -13.71 -13.54
C SER A 58 17.86 -13.00 -12.23
N PHE A 59 16.89 -12.32 -11.65
CA PHE A 59 17.01 -11.63 -10.37
C PHE A 59 16.01 -12.18 -9.36
N GLU A 60 16.51 -12.49 -8.16
CA GLU A 60 15.71 -13.00 -7.04
C GLU A 60 15.33 -11.90 -6.04
N SER A 61 15.83 -10.68 -6.25
CA SER A 61 15.63 -9.55 -5.35
C SER A 61 15.77 -8.21 -6.07
N LEU A 62 15.19 -7.16 -5.49
CA LEU A 62 15.29 -5.80 -6.00
C LEU A 62 15.24 -4.76 -4.88
N TRP A 63 15.47 -3.49 -5.22
CA TRP A 63 15.14 -2.34 -4.39
C TRP A 63 14.01 -1.54 -5.04
N VAL A 64 13.09 -1.03 -4.22
CA VAL A 64 11.99 -0.16 -4.66
C VAL A 64 12.29 1.27 -4.23
N ASN A 65 12.01 2.23 -5.11
CA ASN A 65 12.09 3.65 -4.84
C ASN A 65 10.71 4.30 -5.07
N ASN A 66 10.34 5.31 -4.27
CA ASN A 66 9.03 5.95 -4.31
C ASN A 66 8.80 6.91 -5.51
N ASN A 67 9.83 7.21 -6.30
CA ASN A 67 9.73 7.83 -7.62
C ASN A 67 9.25 6.85 -8.71
N GLY A 68 8.99 5.57 -8.36
CA GLY A 68 8.37 4.59 -9.24
C GLY A 68 9.34 3.71 -10.03
N ASN A 69 10.63 3.67 -9.65
CA ASN A 69 11.60 2.76 -10.25
C ASN A 69 11.94 1.57 -9.34
N VAL A 70 12.41 0.49 -9.97
CA VAL A 70 13.08 -0.63 -9.31
C VAL A 70 14.50 -0.77 -9.83
N THR A 71 15.41 -1.27 -9.00
CA THR A 71 16.80 -1.60 -9.39
C THR A 71 17.18 -2.98 -8.89
N PHE A 72 18.13 -3.61 -9.58
CA PHE A 72 18.49 -5.01 -9.35
C PHE A 72 19.94 -5.21 -8.90
N ASP A 73 20.78 -4.21 -9.09
CA ASP A 73 22.22 -4.20 -8.85
C ASP A 73 22.63 -3.39 -7.61
N GLY A 74 21.71 -2.61 -7.05
CA GLY A 74 21.89 -1.87 -5.80
C GLY A 74 20.81 -0.82 -5.59
N PRO A 75 20.79 -0.16 -4.43
CA PRO A 75 19.83 0.89 -4.15
C PRO A 75 20.09 2.16 -4.98
N LEU A 76 19.01 2.86 -5.35
CA LEU A 76 19.09 4.12 -6.08
C LEU A 76 18.50 5.28 -5.28
N ASN A 77 19.32 6.31 -5.04
CA ASN A 77 19.00 7.50 -4.25
C ASN A 77 18.88 8.77 -5.10
N THR A 78 18.40 8.67 -6.34
CA THR A 78 18.34 9.83 -7.26
C THR A 78 16.93 10.04 -7.81
N PHE A 79 16.52 11.31 -7.83
CA PHE A 79 15.26 11.82 -8.36
C PHE A 79 15.02 11.56 -9.86
N THR A 80 16.07 11.28 -10.65
CA THR A 80 15.95 11.20 -12.12
C THR A 80 16.31 9.80 -12.64
N PRO A 81 15.42 9.12 -13.38
CA PRO A 81 15.77 7.90 -14.08
C PRO A 81 16.86 8.18 -15.12
N PHE A 82 17.97 7.45 -15.09
CA PHE A 82 18.97 7.44 -16.16
C PHE A 82 18.80 6.20 -17.02
N ARG A 83 19.16 6.31 -18.30
CA ARG A 83 19.28 5.13 -19.16
C ARG A 83 20.53 4.34 -18.77
N SER A 84 20.38 3.04 -18.60
CA SER A 84 21.49 2.11 -18.80
C SER A 84 21.87 2.10 -20.28
N SER A 85 23.10 2.49 -20.60
CA SER A 85 23.72 2.31 -21.92
C SER A 85 24.04 0.85 -22.20
#